data_AF-A0A259DA44-F1
#
_entry.id   AF-A0A259DA44-F1
#
_cell.length_a   1.000
_cell.length_b   1.000
_cell.length_c   1.000
_cell.angle_alpha   90.00
_cell.angle_beta   90.00
_cell.angle_gamma   90.00
#
_symmetry.space_group_name_H-M   'P 1'
#
loop_
_entity.id
_entity.type
_entity.pdbx_description
1 polymer ?
#
loop_
_entity_poly.entity_id
_entity_poly.type
_entity_poly.pdbx_seq_one_letter_code
_entity_poly.pdbx_strand_id
1 'polypeptide(L)'
;LVNDLKKLGLWDEVMVADIKYFDGSLAKIDRIPADIRALYATAFEMETRWLVECASRRQKWIDQGQSLNIYMAGASGKKLDETYKLAWIRGLKTTYYLRTLGATSAEKSTGKGGELNAVSSSGGAGAMSTAGSSSAIGKAAANLPEPELDGVACTMRPGDVGFEECEACQ
;
A
#
# COMPACT_ATOMS: atom_id res chain seq x y z
N LEU A 1 -16.26 7.27 -15.58
CA LEU A 1 -16.78 5.96 -15.12
C LEU A 1 -18.30 5.94 -15.05
N VAL A 2 -18.93 6.61 -14.07
CA VAL A 2 -20.41 6.54 -13.85
C VAL A 2 -21.22 6.82 -15.12
N ASN A 3 -20.85 7.85 -15.88
CA ASN A 3 -21.56 8.20 -17.13
C ASN A 3 -21.51 7.09 -18.18
N ASP A 4 -20.39 6.35 -18.29
CA ASP A 4 -20.28 5.27 -19.27
C ASP A 4 -21.01 4.02 -18.80
N LEU A 5 -20.99 3.73 -17.50
CA LEU A 5 -21.83 2.66 -16.93
C LEU A 5 -23.33 2.96 -17.14
N LYS A 6 -23.75 4.21 -17.01
CA LYS A 6 -25.13 4.63 -17.32
C LYS A 6 -25.49 4.44 -18.79
N LYS A 7 -24.59 4.82 -19.72
CA LYS A 7 -24.79 4.62 -21.16
C LYS A 7 -24.91 3.14 -21.53
N LEU A 8 -24.19 2.27 -20.82
CA LEU A 8 -24.23 0.81 -21.01
C LEU A 8 -25.40 0.14 -20.28
N GLY A 9 -26.22 0.88 -19.52
CA GLY A 9 -27.30 0.31 -18.72
C GLY A 9 -26.82 -0.56 -17.55
N LEU A 10 -25.57 -0.40 -17.12
CA LEU A 10 -24.94 -1.20 -16.05
C LEU A 10 -24.95 -0.48 -14.68
N TRP A 11 -25.54 0.72 -14.60
CA TRP A 11 -25.54 1.53 -13.39
C TRP A 11 -26.78 1.22 -12.53
N ASP A 12 -26.61 0.31 -11.57
CA ASP A 12 -27.62 -0.10 -10.59
C ASP A 12 -27.04 -0.12 -9.17
N GLU A 13 -27.87 -0.39 -8.15
CA GLU A 13 -27.44 -0.44 -6.75
C GLU A 13 -26.39 -1.53 -6.48
N VAL A 14 -26.47 -2.64 -7.22
CA VAL A 14 -25.53 -3.76 -7.10
C VAL A 14 -24.15 -3.34 -7.62
N MET A 15 -24.09 -2.65 -8.76
CA MET A 15 -22.86 -2.09 -9.31
C MET A 15 -22.21 -1.11 -8.33
N VAL A 16 -23.00 -0.26 -7.67
CA VAL A 16 -22.46 0.66 -6.64
C VAL A 16 -21.89 -0.12 -5.46
N ALA A 17 -22.56 -1.17 -5.01
CA ALA A 17 -22.08 -2.04 -3.95
C ALA A 17 -20.80 -2.78 -4.35
N ASP A 18 -20.74 -3.33 -5.57
CA ASP A 18 -19.57 -4.04 -6.11
C ASP A 18 -18.36 -3.10 -6.20
N ILE A 19 -18.54 -1.89 -6.75
CA ILE A 19 -17.45 -0.90 -6.84
C ILE A 19 -16.93 -0.53 -5.45
N LYS A 20 -17.80 -0.37 -4.44
CA LYS A 20 -17.37 -0.14 -3.05
C LYS A 20 -16.64 -1.35 -2.48
N TYR A 21 -17.18 -2.55 -2.71
CA TYR A 21 -16.60 -3.80 -2.24
C TYR A 21 -15.20 -4.05 -2.82
N PHE A 22 -14.93 -3.62 -4.05
CA PHE A 22 -13.62 -3.73 -4.71
C PHE A 22 -12.76 -2.45 -4.64
N ASP A 23 -13.04 -1.52 -3.72
CA ASP A 23 -12.27 -0.26 -3.54
C ASP A 23 -12.11 0.57 -4.82
N GLY A 24 -13.11 0.55 -5.69
CA GLY A 24 -13.07 1.24 -6.98
C GLY A 24 -12.39 0.47 -8.10
N SER A 25 -11.77 -0.69 -7.84
CA SER A 25 -11.26 -1.58 -8.90
C SER A 25 -12.43 -2.21 -9.66
N LEU A 26 -12.33 -2.20 -10.99
CA LEU A 26 -13.30 -2.84 -11.88
C LEU A 26 -12.84 -4.22 -12.36
N ALA A 27 -11.59 -4.61 -12.07
CA ALA A 27 -10.96 -5.80 -12.64
C ALA A 27 -11.70 -7.10 -12.30
N LYS A 28 -12.37 -7.15 -11.14
CA LYS A 28 -13.08 -8.32 -10.62
C LYS A 28 -14.60 -8.28 -10.84
N ILE A 29 -15.11 -7.28 -11.55
CA ILE A 29 -16.54 -7.12 -11.81
C ILE A 29 -16.84 -7.64 -13.23
N ASP A 30 -17.34 -8.88 -13.31
CA ASP A 30 -17.52 -9.60 -14.59
C ASP A 30 -18.51 -8.94 -15.55
N ARG A 31 -19.54 -8.28 -15.02
CA ARG A 31 -20.57 -7.56 -15.81
C ARG A 31 -20.02 -6.35 -16.59
N ILE A 32 -18.82 -5.85 -16.24
CA ILE A 32 -18.22 -4.69 -16.92
C ILE A 32 -17.44 -5.17 -18.14
N PRO A 33 -17.69 -4.64 -19.36
CA PRO A 33 -16.91 -4.95 -20.54
C PRO A 33 -15.40 -4.72 -20.38
N ALA A 34 -14.58 -5.54 -21.06
CA ALA A 34 -13.12 -5.54 -20.89
C ALA A 34 -12.46 -4.21 -21.28
N ASP A 35 -12.97 -3.53 -22.30
CA ASP A 35 -12.55 -2.20 -22.74
C ASP A 35 -12.80 -1.14 -21.68
N ILE A 36 -13.94 -1.19 -21.00
CA ILE A 36 -14.27 -0.29 -19.87
C ILE A 36 -13.35 -0.59 -18.68
N ARG A 37 -13.09 -1.87 -18.36
CA ARG A 37 -12.13 -2.23 -17.31
C ARG A 37 -10.73 -1.70 -17.62
N ALA A 38 -10.28 -1.82 -18.87
CA ALA A 38 -8.97 -1.31 -19.29
C ALA A 38 -8.91 0.22 -19.24
N LEU A 39 -9.96 0.91 -19.69
CA LEU A 39 -10.03 2.38 -19.69
C LEU A 39 -10.00 2.98 -18.28
N TYR A 40 -10.62 2.29 -17.33
CA TYR A 40 -10.72 2.73 -15.93
C TYR A 40 -9.82 1.94 -14.99
N ALA A 41 -8.73 1.37 -15.52
CA ALA A 41 -7.71 0.73 -14.71
C ALA A 41 -7.12 1.74 -13.69
N THR A 42 -7.02 1.30 -12.45
CA THR A 42 -6.47 2.08 -11.34
C THR A 42 -4.94 2.13 -11.41
N ALA A 43 -4.33 3.02 -10.62
CA ALA A 43 -2.88 3.22 -10.62
C ALA A 43 -2.06 1.94 -10.30
N PHE A 44 -2.61 1.00 -9.54
CA PHE A 44 -1.95 -0.26 -9.19
C PHE A 44 -2.17 -1.39 -10.22
N GLU A 45 -3.16 -1.23 -11.10
CA GLU A 45 -3.47 -2.18 -12.16
C GLU A 45 -2.71 -1.87 -13.45
N MET A 46 -2.19 -0.65 -13.59
CA MET A 46 -1.34 -0.25 -14.70
C MET A 46 0.11 -0.69 -14.50
N GLU A 47 0.74 -1.18 -15.57
CA GLU A 47 2.17 -1.46 -15.57
C GLU A 47 2.96 -0.14 -15.41
N THR A 48 3.82 -0.10 -14.39
CA THR A 48 4.62 1.08 -14.03
C THR A 48 5.47 1.62 -15.19
N ARG A 49 5.87 0.75 -16.12
CA ARG A 49 6.58 1.12 -17.35
C ARG A 49 5.87 2.22 -18.14
N TRP A 50 4.55 2.12 -18.31
CA TRP A 50 3.77 3.13 -19.04
C TRP A 50 3.86 4.50 -18.38
N LEU A 51 3.87 4.53 -17.05
CA LEU A 51 3.99 5.77 -16.30
C LEU A 51 5.35 6.44 -16.57
N VAL A 52 6.43 5.66 -16.57
CA VAL A 52 7.80 6.13 -16.85
C VAL A 52 7.94 6.63 -18.28
N GLU A 53 7.43 5.88 -19.26
CA GLU A 53 7.49 6.26 -20.68
C GLU A 53 6.71 7.56 -20.95
N CYS A 54 5.50 7.69 -20.41
CA CYS A 54 4.70 8.91 -20.52
C CYS A 54 5.37 10.09 -19.81
N ALA A 55 5.96 9.88 -18.64
CA ALA A 55 6.68 10.90 -17.90
C ALA A 55 7.91 11.40 -18.66
N SER A 56 8.67 10.50 -19.27
CA SER A 56 9.85 10.83 -20.08
C SER A 56 9.48 11.66 -21.30
N ARG A 57 8.38 11.30 -22.00
CA ARG A 57 7.91 12.06 -23.17
C ARG A 57 7.55 13.49 -22.82
N ARG A 58 6.85 13.72 -21.71
CA ARG A 58 6.50 15.09 -21.27
C ARG A 58 7.68 15.83 -20.65
N GLN A 59 8.66 15.14 -20.06
CA GLN A 59 9.86 15.74 -19.45
C GLN A 59 10.67 16.59 -20.44
N LYS A 60 10.59 16.30 -21.74
CA LYS A 60 11.21 17.08 -22.83
C LYS A 60 10.76 18.54 -22.87
N TRP A 61 9.56 18.81 -22.35
CA TRP A 61 8.92 20.13 -22.35
C TRP A 61 8.86 20.75 -20.95
N ILE A 62 9.48 20.12 -19.95
CA ILE A 62 9.54 20.58 -18.56
C ILE A 62 10.98 21.01 -18.26
N ASP A 63 11.15 22.30 -17.99
CA ASP A 63 12.43 22.95 -17.69
C ASP A 63 13.10 22.40 -16.42
N GLN A 64 12.32 22.11 -15.39
CA GLN A 64 12.75 21.50 -14.12
C GLN A 64 12.35 20.02 -14.07
N GLY A 65 11.98 19.51 -12.89
CA GLY A 65 11.49 18.15 -12.68
C GLY A 65 9.97 18.07 -12.56
N GLN A 66 9.49 16.88 -12.23
CA GLN A 66 8.07 16.60 -12.02
C GLN A 66 7.89 15.58 -10.90
N SER A 67 6.87 15.76 -10.07
CA SER A 67 6.57 14.86 -8.95
C SER A 67 5.93 13.56 -9.46
N LEU A 68 6.76 12.62 -9.90
CA LEU A 68 6.33 11.33 -10.43
C LEU A 68 6.21 10.28 -9.32
N ASN A 69 4.99 10.05 -8.82
CA ASN A 69 4.72 8.92 -7.93
C ASN A 69 4.76 7.60 -8.70
N ILE A 70 5.44 6.60 -8.15
CA ILE A 70 5.54 5.25 -8.69
C ILE A 70 4.57 4.34 -7.92
N TYR A 71 3.75 3.57 -8.65
CA TYR A 71 2.77 2.65 -8.08
C TYR A 71 3.13 1.22 -8.45
N MET A 72 3.09 0.31 -7.48
CA MET A 72 3.35 -1.11 -7.66
C MET A 72 2.40 -1.95 -6.79
N ALA A 73 1.68 -2.89 -7.41
CA ALA A 73 0.77 -3.78 -6.67
C ALA A 73 1.49 -4.76 -5.72
N GLY A 74 2.81 -4.92 -5.86
CA GLY A 74 3.62 -5.70 -4.94
C GLY A 74 5.07 -5.24 -4.95
N ALA A 75 5.72 -5.29 -3.79
CA ALA A 75 7.12 -4.98 -3.66
C ALA A 75 7.98 -6.14 -4.17
N SER A 76 8.87 -5.86 -5.13
CA SER A 76 9.86 -6.80 -5.61
C SER A 76 11.13 -6.03 -5.94
N GLY A 77 12.26 -6.41 -5.33
CA GLY A 77 13.55 -5.77 -5.57
C GLY A 77 13.91 -5.73 -7.05
N LYS A 78 13.65 -6.84 -7.77
CA LYS A 78 13.84 -6.92 -9.23
C LYS A 78 12.99 -5.89 -9.98
N LYS A 79 11.70 -5.80 -9.68
CA LYS A 79 10.81 -4.82 -10.35
C LYS A 79 11.21 -3.38 -10.05
N LEU A 80 11.65 -3.10 -8.84
CA LEU A 80 12.14 -1.77 -8.44
C LEU A 80 13.39 -1.42 -9.23
N ASP A 81 14.37 -2.32 -9.27
CA ASP A 81 15.61 -2.16 -10.04
C ASP A 81 15.32 -1.87 -11.52
N GLU A 82 14.49 -2.70 -12.16
CA GLU A 82 14.07 -2.52 -13.56
C GLU A 82 13.36 -1.18 -13.79
N THR A 83 12.48 -0.76 -12.87
CA THR A 83 11.70 0.47 -12.98
C THR A 83 12.58 1.72 -12.85
N TYR A 84 13.46 1.76 -11.86
CA TYR A 84 14.33 2.93 -11.64
C TYR A 84 15.43 3.01 -12.70
N LYS A 85 15.98 1.88 -13.16
CA LYS A 85 16.88 1.85 -14.31
C LYS A 85 16.20 2.37 -15.57
N LEU A 86 14.95 1.95 -15.82
CA LEU A 86 14.19 2.47 -16.95
C LEU A 86 14.00 4.00 -16.82
N ALA A 87 13.62 4.51 -15.64
CA ALA A 87 13.45 5.94 -15.42
C ALA A 87 14.73 6.73 -15.74
N TRP A 88 15.88 6.24 -15.28
CA TRP A 88 17.18 6.83 -15.55
C TRP A 88 17.53 6.79 -17.05
N ILE A 89 17.43 5.62 -17.69
CA ILE A 89 17.69 5.45 -19.14
C ILE A 89 16.79 6.37 -19.99
N ARG A 90 15.55 6.59 -19.54
CA ARG A 90 14.58 7.47 -20.21
C ARG A 90 14.77 8.96 -19.90
N GLY A 91 15.81 9.34 -19.17
CA GLY A 91 16.17 10.74 -18.91
C GLY A 91 15.20 11.47 -17.99
N LEU A 92 14.51 10.75 -17.09
CA LEU A 92 13.73 11.40 -16.04
C LEU A 92 14.65 12.07 -15.03
N LYS A 93 14.31 13.31 -14.65
CA LYS A 93 15.05 14.07 -13.63
C LYS A 93 14.68 13.66 -12.21
N THR A 94 13.42 13.26 -11.98
CA THR A 94 12.89 13.00 -10.64
C THR A 94 11.90 11.83 -10.64
N THR A 95 11.97 11.03 -9.58
CA THR A 95 10.88 10.17 -9.07
C THR A 95 10.52 10.67 -7.68
N TYR A 96 9.27 10.46 -7.24
CA TYR A 96 8.79 10.97 -5.96
C TYR A 96 8.49 9.84 -4.98
N TYR A 97 7.24 9.55 -4.66
CA TYR A 97 6.92 8.43 -3.75
C TYR A 97 6.86 7.10 -4.48
N LEU A 98 7.38 6.06 -3.84
CA LEU A 98 6.97 4.68 -4.11
C LEU A 98 5.71 4.37 -3.28
N ARG A 99 4.66 3.92 -3.96
CA ARG A 99 3.42 3.42 -3.36
C ARG A 99 3.31 1.94 -3.67
N THR A 100 3.29 1.11 -2.63
CA THR A 100 3.09 -0.33 -2.73
C THR A 100 1.81 -0.73 -2.03
N LEU A 101 1.08 -1.69 -2.60
CA LEU A 101 0.04 -2.39 -1.84
C LEU A 101 0.71 -3.42 -0.91
N GLY A 102 0.26 -3.46 0.34
CA GLY A 102 0.65 -4.52 1.28
C GLY A 102 0.05 -5.86 0.87
N ALA A 103 0.70 -6.95 1.28
CA ALA A 103 0.18 -8.31 1.03
C ALA A 103 -1.15 -8.56 1.76
N THR A 104 -1.37 -7.87 2.89
CA THR A 104 -2.61 -7.90 3.66
C THR A 104 -3.22 -6.51 3.72
N SER A 105 -4.55 -6.44 3.62
CA SER A 105 -5.32 -5.21 3.74
C SER A 105 -6.22 -5.28 4.98
N ALA A 106 -6.44 -4.13 5.61
CA ALA A 106 -7.32 -4.05 6.78
C ALA A 106 -8.77 -4.42 6.42
N GLU A 107 -9.47 -5.01 7.38
CA GLU A 107 -10.87 -5.42 7.23
C GLU A 107 -11.79 -4.21 6.99
N LYS A 108 -12.75 -4.35 6.07
CA LYS A 108 -13.59 -3.23 5.62
C LYS A 108 -14.81 -3.05 6.51
N SER A 109 -15.04 -1.82 6.95
CA SER A 109 -16.20 -1.45 7.78
C SER A 109 -17.52 -1.26 6.99
N THR A 110 -17.53 -1.45 5.67
CA THR A 110 -18.66 -1.04 4.81
C THR A 110 -19.77 -2.09 4.63
N GLY A 111 -19.76 -3.17 5.42
CA GLY A 111 -20.89 -4.09 5.49
C GLY A 111 -22.05 -3.53 6.33
N LYS A 112 -23.28 -3.99 6.08
CA LYS A 112 -24.33 -3.94 7.12
C LYS A 112 -23.85 -4.86 8.23
N GLY A 113 -23.28 -4.29 9.31
CA GLY A 113 -22.68 -5.04 10.41
C GLY A 113 -23.58 -6.21 10.85
N GLY A 114 -23.09 -7.44 10.67
CA GLY A 114 -23.86 -8.65 10.94
C GLY A 114 -23.44 -9.91 10.16
N GLU A 115 -22.56 -9.83 9.18
CA GLU A 115 -22.26 -10.97 8.29
C GLU A 115 -21.23 -11.98 8.82
N LEU A 116 -20.60 -11.77 10.00
CA LEU A 116 -19.70 -12.76 10.59
C LEU A 116 -19.89 -12.89 12.10
N ASN A 117 -20.05 -14.15 12.54
CA ASN A 117 -20.22 -14.66 13.91
C ASN A 117 -20.30 -13.60 15.01
N ALA A 118 -21.51 -13.10 15.27
CA ALA A 118 -21.83 -12.63 16.60
C ALA A 118 -21.65 -13.81 17.55
N VAL A 119 -20.56 -13.84 18.31
CA VAL A 119 -20.49 -14.70 19.49
C VAL A 119 -21.63 -14.25 20.40
N SER A 120 -22.69 -15.06 20.46
CA SER A 120 -23.77 -14.85 21.41
C SER A 120 -23.16 -14.84 22.79
N SER A 121 -23.09 -13.68 23.44
CA SER A 121 -22.79 -13.59 24.86
C SER A 121 -24.01 -14.08 25.65
N SER A 122 -24.29 -15.38 25.57
CA SER A 122 -25.25 -16.05 26.44
C SER A 122 -24.46 -16.60 27.63
N GLY A 123 -24.51 -15.89 28.76
CA GLY A 123 -24.00 -16.48 30.00
C GLY A 123 -23.78 -15.50 31.14
N GLY A 124 -24.82 -15.34 31.96
CA GLY A 124 -24.64 -15.33 33.43
C GLY A 124 -24.38 -13.98 34.09
N ALA A 125 -25.45 -13.42 34.65
CA ALA A 125 -25.34 -12.56 35.81
C ALA A 125 -24.57 -13.29 36.93
N GLY A 126 -23.48 -12.69 37.40
CA GLY A 126 -22.66 -13.20 38.50
C GLY A 126 -21.89 -12.06 39.13
N ALA A 127 -22.23 -11.77 40.38
CA ALA A 127 -21.80 -10.62 41.15
C ALA A 127 -20.30 -10.58 41.47
N MET A 128 -19.78 -9.34 41.49
CA MET A 128 -18.81 -8.75 42.42
C MET A 128 -17.57 -9.55 42.86
N SER A 129 -16.39 -9.04 42.51
CA SER A 129 -15.29 -8.90 43.48
C SER A 129 -14.32 -7.79 43.05
N THR A 130 -14.24 -6.78 43.91
CA THR A 130 -13.28 -5.67 43.88
C THR A 130 -11.95 -6.10 44.47
N ALA A 131 -10.86 -5.92 43.72
CA ALA A 131 -9.52 -5.79 44.28
C ALA A 131 -8.68 -4.91 43.35
N GLY A 132 -8.27 -3.73 43.83
CA GLY A 132 -7.42 -2.82 43.10
C GLY A 132 -5.94 -3.24 43.13
N SER A 133 -5.15 -2.71 42.20
CA SER A 133 -3.88 -2.02 42.47
C SER A 133 -3.07 -1.80 41.19
N SER A 134 -2.72 -0.54 40.96
CA SER A 134 -1.47 0.02 40.41
C SER A 134 -0.67 -0.67 39.29
N SER A 135 -0.49 0.13 38.22
CA SER A 135 0.76 0.39 37.47
C SER A 135 1.76 -0.76 37.23
N ALA A 136 1.92 -1.13 35.97
CA ALA A 136 3.19 -1.61 35.42
C ALA A 136 3.25 -1.38 33.91
N ILE A 137 3.93 -0.32 33.48
CA ILE A 137 4.53 -0.26 32.14
C ILE A 137 5.66 -1.30 32.17
N GLY A 138 5.43 -2.44 31.53
CA GLY A 138 6.33 -3.58 31.59
C GLY A 138 6.34 -4.37 30.28
N LYS A 139 7.38 -4.11 29.48
CA LYS A 139 8.09 -5.05 28.59
C LYS A 139 7.24 -6.11 27.87
N ALA A 140 6.89 -5.83 26.62
CA ALA A 140 6.67 -6.85 25.60
C ALA A 140 7.70 -6.68 24.47
N ALA A 141 8.96 -6.96 24.81
CA ALA A 141 10.02 -7.20 23.83
C ALA A 141 10.71 -8.50 24.23
N ALA A 142 10.09 -9.62 23.87
CA ALA A 142 10.72 -10.93 23.93
C ALA A 142 10.12 -11.78 22.80
N ASN A 143 11.00 -12.23 21.91
CA ASN A 143 10.78 -13.16 20.79
C ASN A 143 10.36 -12.57 19.44
N LEU A 144 11.12 -11.61 18.93
CA LEU A 144 11.33 -11.51 17.48
C LEU A 144 12.69 -12.17 17.14
N PRO A 145 12.77 -13.02 16.10
CA PRO A 145 14.05 -13.54 15.64
C PRO A 145 14.95 -12.38 15.18
N GLU A 146 16.23 -12.47 15.52
CA GLU A 146 17.22 -11.47 15.11
C GLU A 146 17.26 -11.36 13.58
N PRO A 147 17.25 -10.14 13.01
CA PRO A 147 17.39 -9.98 11.58
C PRO A 147 18.78 -10.44 11.14
N GLU A 148 18.84 -11.45 10.27
CA GLU A 148 20.04 -11.75 9.50
C GLU A 148 20.37 -10.54 8.62
N LEU A 149 21.31 -9.72 9.10
CA LEU A 149 21.90 -8.61 8.36
C LEU A 149 22.98 -9.18 7.45
N ASP A 150 22.64 -9.44 6.19
CA ASP A 150 23.62 -9.77 5.17
C ASP A 150 24.30 -8.48 4.67
N GLY A 151 25.43 -8.15 5.31
CA GLY A 151 26.25 -6.97 5.03
C GLY A 151 26.81 -6.31 6.30
N VAL A 152 27.98 -5.66 6.19
CA VAL A 152 28.60 -4.91 7.31
C VAL A 152 27.84 -3.59 7.49
N ALA A 153 26.68 -3.63 8.13
CA ALA A 153 26.00 -2.44 8.59
C ALA A 153 26.70 -1.93 9.86
N CYS A 154 27.08 -0.64 9.88
CA CYS A 154 27.63 -0.04 11.08
C CYS A 154 26.56 0.01 12.18
N THR A 155 26.85 -0.58 13.34
CA THR A 155 25.93 -0.67 14.50
C THR A 155 26.25 0.35 15.59
N MET A 156 27.20 1.26 15.35
CA MET A 156 27.63 2.27 16.33
C MET A 156 26.51 3.28 16.61
N ARG A 157 26.45 3.73 17.87
CA ARG A 157 25.47 4.70 18.37
C ARG A 157 26.18 6.00 18.77
N PRO A 158 25.45 7.14 18.80
CA PRO A 158 26.01 8.39 19.29
C PRO A 158 26.58 8.24 20.72
N GLY A 159 27.89 8.46 20.86
CA GLY A 159 28.64 8.30 22.12
C GLY A 159 29.58 7.08 22.17
N ASP A 160 29.52 6.18 21.19
CA ASP A 160 30.48 5.08 21.08
C ASP A 160 31.87 5.58 20.64
N VAL A 161 32.92 4.92 21.10
CA VAL A 161 34.32 5.28 20.77
C VAL A 161 34.55 5.11 19.27
N GLY A 162 34.92 6.20 18.58
CA GLY A 162 35.11 6.22 17.14
C GLY A 162 33.86 6.52 16.31
N PHE A 163 32.72 6.84 16.95
CA PHE A 163 31.48 7.21 16.23
C PHE A 163 31.64 8.44 15.34
N GLU A 164 32.34 9.48 15.81
CA GLU A 164 32.52 10.72 15.04
C GLU A 164 33.46 10.56 13.82
N GLU A 165 34.28 9.51 13.83
CA GLU A 165 35.29 9.21 12.80
C GLU A 165 34.81 8.14 11.81
N CYS A 166 33.61 7.58 12.00
CA CYS A 166 33.07 6.52 11.17
C CYS A 166 32.50 7.08 9.85
N GLU A 167 33.18 6.81 8.73
CA GLU A 167 32.74 7.21 7.38
C GLU A 167 31.38 6.60 6.97
N ALA A 168 30.93 5.53 7.64
CA ALA A 168 29.62 4.94 7.37
C ALA A 168 28.46 5.64 8.11
N CYS A 169 28.76 6.52 9.09
CA CYS A 169 27.77 7.22 9.92
C CYS A 169 27.68 8.73 9.65
N GLN A 170 28.60 9.30 8.85
CA GLN A 170 28.50 10.67 8.30
C GLN A 170 27.65 10.69 7.03
#